data_AF-A0A2N8M948-F1
#
_entry.id   AF-A0A2N8M948-F1
#
_cell.length_a   1.000
_cell.length_b   1.000
_cell.length_c   1.000
_cell.angle_alpha   90.00
_cell.angle_beta   90.00
_cell.angle_gamma   90.00
#
_symmetry.space_group_name_H-M   'P 1'
#
loop_
_entity.id
_entity.type
_entity.pdbx_description
1 polymer ?
#
loop_
_entity_poly.entity_id
_entity_poly.type
_entity_poly.pdbx_seq_one_letter_code
_entity_poly.pdbx_strand_id
1 'polypeptide(L)'
;MGSKVMEHFALTRRDDRLPAHATDRARLDSLVEASIAELSHSPAPRRLLGFEPWRAFEADPDFGSPNTTPRSVRANFVSCNPPSGAIKAITGPDPVGVIQAANTRAIELLDYVIRDLQGKRDEIRAGAATAATVEDIPTREALRTRFRMNADDRSIWMESSARTVLTLIRRFRGARQILADGWMRYTCLGAATITLGKCDLTEGNGCTADTRAVSCGGHSRIVLCAPWWSDDLGINKLDAQARTLLHEALHVHFGFIGDRESGNFANAHCYDQFVFDMNWLDVPTALVGSCP
;
A
#
# COMPACT_ATOMS: atom_id res chain seq x y z
N MET A 1 11.66 0.16 -69.59
CA MET A 1 11.30 -1.19 -70.08
C MET A 1 12.29 -2.18 -69.50
N GLY A 2 11.80 -3.23 -68.83
CA GLY A 2 12.64 -4.34 -68.34
C GLY A 2 12.92 -4.31 -66.84
N SER A 3 12.24 -5.17 -66.09
CA SER A 3 12.83 -6.35 -65.43
C SER A 3 11.97 -6.76 -64.23
N LYS A 4 11.37 -7.95 -64.32
CA LYS A 4 10.66 -8.66 -63.25
C LYS A 4 11.64 -9.61 -62.58
N VAL A 5 11.83 -9.49 -61.26
CA VAL A 5 12.24 -10.59 -60.37
C VAL A 5 11.72 -10.29 -58.96
N MET A 6 11.09 -11.31 -58.32
CA MET A 6 10.91 -11.59 -56.88
C MET A 6 9.48 -12.06 -56.60
N GLU A 7 9.21 -13.04 -55.75
CA GLU A 7 9.94 -14.21 -55.24
C GLU A 7 8.84 -15.01 -54.53
N HIS A 8 8.87 -16.33 -54.63
CA HIS A 8 7.95 -17.22 -53.93
C HIS A 8 8.22 -17.14 -52.41
N PHE A 9 7.23 -16.73 -51.61
CA PHE A 9 7.22 -17.01 -50.17
C PHE A 9 6.19 -18.08 -49.83
N ALA A 10 6.70 -19.16 -49.25
CA ALA A 10 5.99 -20.33 -48.82
C ALA A 10 5.06 -20.04 -47.62
N LEU A 11 3.86 -20.62 -47.67
CA LEU A 11 2.96 -20.73 -46.52
C LEU A 11 3.57 -21.69 -45.49
N THR A 12 4.15 -21.15 -44.42
CA THR A 12 4.48 -21.93 -43.22
C THR A 12 3.22 -22.13 -42.37
N ARG A 13 2.93 -23.39 -42.04
CA ARG A 13 1.89 -23.78 -41.08
C ARG A 13 2.13 -23.06 -39.74
N ARG A 14 1.13 -22.32 -39.27
CA ARG A 14 1.05 -21.93 -37.85
C ARG A 14 0.83 -23.20 -37.04
N ASP A 15 1.80 -23.50 -36.19
CA ASP A 15 1.72 -24.53 -35.18
C ASP A 15 0.93 -23.91 -34.00
N ASP A 16 -0.36 -24.24 -33.88
CA ASP A 16 -1.25 -23.82 -32.79
C ASP A 16 -0.85 -24.54 -31.49
N ARG A 17 0.32 -24.19 -30.93
CA ARG A 17 0.63 -24.50 -29.54
C ARG A 17 0.01 -23.42 -28.67
N LEU A 18 -1.05 -23.79 -27.96
CA LEU A 18 -1.61 -23.00 -26.85
C LEU A 18 -0.46 -22.54 -25.93
N PRO A 19 -0.37 -21.24 -25.59
CA PRO A 19 0.70 -20.73 -24.75
C PRO A 19 0.58 -21.31 -23.33
N ALA A 20 1.70 -21.79 -22.79
CA ALA A 20 1.81 -22.37 -21.44
C ALA A 20 1.24 -21.48 -20.31
N HIS A 21 1.06 -20.17 -20.57
CA HIS A 21 0.45 -19.22 -19.65
C HIS A 21 -1.03 -19.48 -19.33
N ALA A 22 -1.79 -20.13 -20.22
CA ALA A 22 -3.22 -20.39 -19.97
C ALA A 22 -3.43 -21.47 -18.87
N THR A 23 -2.56 -22.47 -18.84
CA THR A 23 -2.58 -23.56 -17.84
C THR A 23 -2.20 -23.10 -16.44
N ASP A 24 -1.28 -22.13 -16.32
CA ASP A 24 -0.90 -21.56 -15.02
C ASP A 24 -2.02 -20.72 -14.42
N ARG A 25 -2.80 -20.02 -15.24
CA ARG A 25 -3.93 -19.20 -14.77
C ARG A 25 -5.06 -20.05 -14.20
N ALA A 26 -5.47 -21.11 -14.90
CA ALA A 26 -6.52 -22.01 -14.39
C ALA A 26 -6.11 -22.71 -13.09
N ARG A 27 -4.82 -23.03 -12.93
CA ARG A 27 -4.27 -23.58 -11.69
C ARG A 27 -4.26 -22.54 -10.57
N LEU A 28 -3.86 -21.29 -10.86
CA LEU A 28 -3.91 -20.19 -9.90
C LEU A 28 -5.34 -19.93 -9.43
N ASP A 29 -6.30 -19.86 -10.35
CA ASP A 29 -7.72 -19.63 -10.05
C ASP A 29 -8.27 -20.76 -9.16
N SER A 30 -7.91 -22.02 -9.43
CA SER A 30 -8.32 -23.15 -8.59
C SER A 30 -7.71 -23.14 -7.18
N LEU A 31 -6.46 -22.68 -7.02
CA LEU A 31 -5.79 -22.59 -5.71
C LEU A 31 -6.33 -21.44 -4.86
N VAL A 32 -6.72 -20.37 -5.54
CA VAL A 32 -7.34 -19.19 -4.97
C VAL A 32 -8.73 -19.53 -4.42
N GLU A 33 -9.58 -20.22 -5.18
CA GLU A 33 -10.91 -20.65 -4.74
C GLU A 33 -10.84 -21.55 -3.50
N ALA A 34 -9.87 -22.47 -3.47
CA ALA A 34 -9.63 -23.34 -2.31
C ALA A 34 -9.26 -22.55 -1.04
N SER A 35 -8.51 -21.45 -1.18
CA SER A 35 -8.10 -20.60 -0.06
C SER A 35 -9.24 -19.73 0.48
N ILE A 36 -10.20 -19.34 -0.36
CA ILE A 36 -11.36 -18.51 0.04
C ILE A 36 -12.38 -19.31 0.83
N ALA A 37 -12.61 -20.58 0.49
CA ALA A 37 -13.52 -21.45 1.22
C ALA A 37 -13.14 -21.58 2.71
N GLU A 38 -11.84 -21.60 3.01
CA GLU A 38 -11.28 -21.74 4.36
C GLU A 38 -11.50 -20.49 5.24
N LEU A 39 -11.67 -19.31 4.62
CA LEU A 39 -11.77 -18.01 5.32
C LEU A 39 -13.18 -17.67 5.83
N SER A 40 -14.21 -18.43 5.43
CA SER A 40 -15.62 -18.13 5.75
C SER A 40 -16.05 -18.44 7.20
N HIS A 41 -15.18 -19.02 8.03
CA HIS A 41 -15.55 -19.56 9.36
C HIS A 41 -14.86 -18.92 10.58
N SER A 42 -14.11 -17.81 10.42
CA SER A 42 -13.46 -17.15 11.56
C SER A 42 -14.34 -16.06 12.20
N PRO A 43 -14.73 -16.15 13.49
CA PRO A 43 -15.44 -15.08 14.16
C PRO A 43 -14.61 -13.79 14.19
N ALA A 44 -15.25 -12.65 13.95
CA ALA A 44 -14.61 -11.35 14.02
C ALA A 44 -14.21 -11.05 15.49
N PRO A 45 -12.97 -10.61 15.77
CA PRO A 45 -12.57 -10.18 17.10
C PRO A 45 -13.42 -8.99 17.52
N ARG A 46 -14.12 -9.17 18.63
CA ARG A 46 -15.16 -8.31 19.20
C ARG A 46 -14.69 -6.89 19.60
N ARG A 47 -13.39 -6.58 19.51
CA ARG A 47 -12.80 -5.34 20.05
C ARG A 47 -12.68 -4.19 19.05
N LEU A 48 -12.87 -4.41 17.75
CA LEU A 48 -12.88 -3.33 16.74
C LEU A 48 -14.29 -2.87 16.34
N LEU A 49 -15.35 -3.57 16.79
CA LEU A 49 -16.74 -3.15 16.56
C LEU A 49 -17.33 -2.34 17.73
N GLY A 50 -16.61 -2.24 18.84
CA GLY A 50 -16.86 -1.21 19.86
C GLY A 50 -16.20 0.08 19.41
N PHE A 51 -16.85 0.79 18.47
CA PHE A 51 -16.46 2.13 18.03
C PHE A 51 -16.45 3.08 19.24
N GLU A 52 -15.32 3.18 19.94
CA GLU A 52 -14.92 4.53 20.32
C GLU A 52 -14.80 5.31 19.01
N PRO A 53 -15.38 6.52 18.90
CA PRO A 53 -15.30 7.29 17.67
C PRO A 53 -13.81 7.43 17.35
N TRP A 54 -13.37 6.99 16.18
CA TRP A 54 -11.96 7.01 15.76
C TRP A 54 -11.28 8.38 16.01
N ARG A 55 -12.08 9.45 16.01
CA ARG A 55 -11.70 10.81 16.43
C ARG A 55 -11.12 10.92 17.84
N ALA A 56 -11.61 10.13 18.81
CA ALA A 56 -11.05 10.06 20.16
C ALA A 56 -9.66 9.42 20.14
N PHE A 57 -9.44 8.45 19.26
CA PHE A 57 -8.15 7.80 19.09
C PHE A 57 -7.13 8.74 18.40
N GLU A 58 -7.55 9.55 17.42
CA GLU A 58 -6.70 10.60 16.82
C GLU A 58 -6.39 11.76 17.78
N ALA A 59 -7.18 11.92 18.84
CA ALA A 59 -6.95 12.92 19.88
C ALA A 59 -5.89 12.47 20.90
N ASP A 60 -5.51 11.19 20.92
CA ASP A 60 -4.44 10.68 21.76
C ASP A 60 -3.08 11.31 21.33
N PRO A 61 -2.32 11.94 22.24
CA PRO A 61 -1.00 12.50 21.91
C PRO A 61 -0.03 11.45 21.36
N ASP A 62 -0.18 10.18 21.73
CA ASP A 62 0.64 9.05 21.29
C ASP A 62 0.09 8.33 20.06
N PHE A 63 -1.01 8.83 19.47
CA PHE A 63 -1.62 8.25 18.26
C PHE A 63 -0.58 8.08 17.14
N GLY A 64 -0.31 6.81 16.79
CA GLY A 64 0.64 6.47 15.74
C GLY A 64 2.02 7.08 15.94
N SER A 65 2.42 7.36 17.19
CA SER A 65 3.68 8.00 17.50
C SER A 65 4.86 7.13 17.07
N PRO A 66 5.89 7.68 16.39
CA PRO A 66 7.10 6.94 16.05
C PRO A 66 7.82 6.33 17.24
N ASN A 67 7.56 6.84 18.45
CA ASN A 67 8.17 6.33 19.68
C ASN A 67 7.45 5.08 20.22
N THR A 68 6.23 4.78 19.75
CA THR A 68 5.51 3.58 20.16
C THR A 68 6.11 2.36 19.48
N THR A 69 6.59 1.39 20.26
CA THR A 69 7.11 0.12 19.74
C THR A 69 6.05 -0.61 18.94
N PRO A 70 6.30 -0.93 17.65
CA PRO A 70 5.37 -1.69 16.84
C PRO A 70 5.16 -3.10 17.36
N ARG A 71 3.92 -3.60 17.27
CA ARG A 71 3.63 -5.02 17.48
C ARG A 71 3.83 -5.76 16.17
N SER A 72 4.59 -6.84 16.20
CA SER A 72 4.80 -7.70 15.02
C SER A 72 3.49 -8.29 14.51
N VAL A 73 3.41 -8.52 13.19
CA VAL A 73 2.31 -9.25 12.57
C VAL A 73 2.17 -10.63 13.22
N ARG A 74 0.96 -10.97 13.64
CA ARG A 74 0.70 -12.23 14.35
C ARG A 74 0.47 -13.36 13.35
N ALA A 75 1.13 -14.49 13.61
CA ALA A 75 1.06 -15.66 12.74
C ALA A 75 -0.39 -16.19 12.56
N ASN A 76 -1.25 -16.05 13.57
CA ASN A 76 -2.66 -16.46 13.51
C ASN A 76 -3.57 -15.46 12.77
N PHE A 77 -3.04 -14.33 12.29
CA PHE A 77 -3.75 -13.35 11.45
C PHE A 77 -3.30 -13.39 9.98
N VAL A 78 -2.49 -14.37 9.61
CA VAL A 78 -2.06 -14.63 8.23
C VAL A 78 -2.77 -15.89 7.74
N SER A 79 -3.59 -15.79 6.70
CA SER A 79 -4.50 -16.87 6.28
C SER A 79 -3.80 -18.15 5.82
N CYS A 80 -2.58 -18.04 5.29
CA CYS A 80 -1.82 -19.15 4.76
C CYS A 80 -0.77 -19.68 5.73
N ASN A 81 -1.00 -19.60 7.03
CA ASN A 81 -0.07 -20.10 8.03
C ASN A 81 -0.63 -21.34 8.77
N PRO A 82 -0.03 -22.54 8.59
CA PRO A 82 1.09 -22.85 7.69
C PRO A 82 0.67 -22.91 6.21
N PRO A 83 1.59 -22.65 5.25
CA PRO A 83 1.21 -22.64 3.84
C PRO A 83 1.04 -24.06 3.29
N SER A 84 -0.04 -24.29 2.55
CA SER A 84 -0.21 -25.52 1.77
C SER A 84 0.89 -25.63 0.69
N GLY A 85 1.16 -26.82 0.16
CA GLY A 85 2.21 -27.02 -0.85
C GLY A 85 2.07 -26.12 -2.08
N ALA A 86 0.83 -25.84 -2.49
CA ALA A 86 0.55 -24.98 -3.63
C ALA A 86 0.68 -23.49 -3.30
N ILE A 87 0.25 -23.05 -2.11
CA ILE A 87 0.48 -21.66 -1.66
C ILE A 87 1.98 -21.41 -1.46
N LYS A 88 2.68 -22.36 -0.85
CA LYS A 88 4.13 -22.32 -0.62
C LYS A 88 4.94 -22.14 -1.92
N ALA A 89 4.44 -22.66 -3.05
CA ALA A 89 5.08 -22.47 -4.35
C ALA A 89 5.09 -21.00 -4.81
N ILE A 90 4.16 -20.18 -4.31
CA ILE A 90 4.04 -18.76 -4.64
C ILE A 90 4.64 -17.89 -3.53
N THR A 91 4.27 -18.16 -2.27
CA THR A 91 4.63 -17.33 -1.11
C THR A 91 5.98 -17.68 -0.50
N GLY A 92 6.55 -18.82 -0.88
CA GLY A 92 7.68 -19.43 -0.17
C GLY A 92 7.28 -20.12 1.14
N PRO A 93 8.26 -20.69 1.87
CA PRO A 93 8.02 -21.48 3.08
C PRO A 93 7.54 -20.66 4.29
N ASP A 94 7.85 -19.37 4.33
CA ASP A 94 7.58 -18.50 5.49
C ASP A 94 6.86 -17.20 5.08
N PRO A 95 5.56 -17.28 4.74
CA PRO A 95 4.78 -16.09 4.40
C PRO A 95 4.66 -15.11 5.57
N VAL A 96 4.66 -15.59 6.82
CA VAL A 96 4.55 -14.74 8.01
C VAL A 96 5.79 -13.87 8.15
N GLY A 97 6.99 -14.44 8.04
CA GLY A 97 8.25 -13.70 8.12
C GLY A 97 8.39 -12.64 7.02
N VAL A 98 7.96 -12.96 5.79
CA VAL A 98 7.97 -11.98 4.67
C VAL A 98 7.03 -10.81 4.95
N ILE A 99 5.80 -11.07 5.40
CA ILE A 99 4.84 -10.01 5.75
C ILE A 99 5.36 -9.19 6.95
N GLN A 100 5.95 -9.84 7.96
CA GLN A 100 6.58 -9.15 9.09
C GLN A 100 7.70 -8.22 8.65
N ALA A 101 8.60 -8.67 7.78
CA ALA A 101 9.69 -7.85 7.26
C ALA A 101 9.15 -6.64 6.49
N ALA A 102 8.20 -6.84 5.58
CA ALA A 102 7.58 -5.76 4.82
C ALA A 102 6.82 -4.78 5.72
N ASN A 103 6.10 -5.26 6.75
CA ASN A 103 5.37 -4.43 7.69
C ASN A 103 6.33 -3.58 8.54
N THR A 104 7.40 -4.19 9.08
CA THR A 104 8.45 -3.46 9.81
C THR A 104 9.05 -2.37 8.93
N ARG A 105 9.43 -2.71 7.70
CA ARG A 105 9.99 -1.75 6.76
C ARG A 105 9.01 -0.60 6.44
N ALA A 106 7.73 -0.90 6.25
CA ALA A 106 6.71 0.13 6.01
C ALA A 106 6.60 1.12 7.20
N ILE A 107 6.69 0.61 8.43
CA ILE A 107 6.67 1.43 9.64
C ILE A 107 7.93 2.29 9.75
N GLU A 108 9.11 1.76 9.44
CA GLU A 108 10.37 2.54 9.42
C GLU A 108 10.28 3.73 8.46
N LEU A 109 9.75 3.51 7.25
CA LEU A 109 9.57 4.56 6.24
C LEU A 109 8.60 5.64 6.71
N LEU A 110 7.50 5.25 7.37
CA LEU A 110 6.55 6.18 7.98
C LEU A 110 7.17 6.94 9.15
N ASP A 111 7.95 6.26 10.00
CA ASP A 111 8.60 6.86 11.18
C ASP A 111 9.62 7.90 10.80
N TYR A 112 10.34 7.71 9.69
CA TYR A 112 11.20 8.74 9.13
C TYR A 112 10.39 9.99 8.75
N VAL A 113 9.36 9.83 7.90
CA VAL A 113 8.55 10.95 7.39
C VAL A 113 7.82 11.70 8.51
N ILE A 114 7.23 10.97 9.46
CA ILE A 114 6.52 11.57 10.59
C ILE A 114 7.47 12.41 11.43
N ARG A 115 8.65 11.87 11.79
CA ARG A 115 9.64 12.61 12.59
C ARG A 115 10.16 13.84 11.86
N ASP A 116 10.49 13.69 10.58
CA ASP A 116 11.03 14.79 9.77
C ASP A 116 10.02 15.95 9.61
N LEU A 117 8.80 15.65 9.16
CA LEU A 117 7.76 16.68 9.01
C LEU A 117 7.41 17.34 10.34
N GLN A 118 7.38 16.56 11.42
CA GLN A 118 7.08 17.09 12.73
C GLN A 118 8.19 17.99 13.28
N GLY A 119 9.46 17.58 13.14
CA GLY A 119 10.61 18.40 13.53
C GLY A 119 10.61 19.74 12.80
N LYS A 120 10.48 19.71 11.46
CA LYS A 120 10.37 20.93 10.64
C LYS A 120 9.21 21.82 11.08
N ARG A 121 8.04 21.23 11.33
CA ARG A 121 6.87 21.98 11.81
C ARG A 121 7.11 22.63 13.16
N ASP A 122 7.73 21.91 14.10
CA ASP A 122 7.96 22.42 15.45
C ASP A 122 9.00 23.56 15.48
N GLU A 123 10.05 23.48 14.66
CA GLU A 123 11.01 24.58 14.44
C GLU A 123 10.33 25.83 13.87
N ILE A 124 9.52 25.66 12.82
CA ILE A 124 8.77 26.76 12.20
C ILE A 124 7.84 27.39 13.24
N ARG A 125 7.12 26.60 14.03
CA ARG A 125 6.26 27.09 15.13
C ARG A 125 7.04 27.84 16.22
N ALA A 126 8.27 27.44 16.49
CA ALA A 126 9.18 28.12 17.41
C ALA A 126 9.76 29.43 16.87
N GLY A 127 9.45 29.79 15.60
CA GLY A 127 9.85 31.06 14.98
C GLY A 127 10.90 30.93 13.89
N ALA A 128 11.37 29.72 13.57
CA ALA A 128 12.30 29.52 12.46
C ALA A 128 11.68 29.96 11.12
N ALA A 129 12.53 30.44 10.21
CA ALA A 129 12.11 30.82 8.86
C ALA A 129 11.86 29.57 8.01
N THR A 130 10.70 29.50 7.36
CA THR A 130 10.27 28.34 6.58
C THR A 130 11.30 27.92 5.53
N ALA A 131 11.83 28.87 4.76
CA ALA A 131 12.79 28.59 3.68
C ALA A 131 14.10 27.94 4.18
N ALA A 132 14.53 28.25 5.41
CA ALA A 132 15.72 27.66 6.02
C ALA A 132 15.44 26.26 6.58
N THR A 133 14.28 26.07 7.22
CA THR A 133 13.89 24.77 7.81
C THR A 133 13.57 23.71 6.74
N VAL A 134 13.06 24.12 5.58
CA VAL A 134 12.70 23.21 4.48
C VAL A 134 13.71 23.32 3.34
N GLU A 135 14.99 23.53 3.65
CA GLU A 135 16.02 23.73 2.62
C GLU A 135 16.24 22.45 1.78
N ASP A 136 15.95 21.27 2.31
CA ASP A 136 16.09 20.04 1.54
C ASP A 136 15.11 20.01 0.34
N ILE A 137 15.67 19.66 -0.81
CA ILE A 137 14.94 19.57 -2.09
C ILE A 137 13.81 18.53 -2.05
N PRO A 138 13.99 17.33 -1.45
CA PRO A 138 12.92 16.32 -1.43
C PRO A 138 11.63 16.80 -0.77
N THR A 139 11.69 17.43 0.41
CA THR A 139 10.48 17.87 1.11
C THR A 139 9.72 18.90 0.28
N ARG A 140 10.42 19.89 -0.28
CA ARG A 140 9.80 20.93 -1.11
C ARG A 140 9.16 20.34 -2.35
N GLU A 141 9.90 19.49 -3.05
CA GLU A 141 9.41 18.90 -4.29
C GLU A 141 8.26 17.93 -4.05
N ALA A 142 8.32 17.09 -3.02
CA ALA A 142 7.28 16.14 -2.69
C ALA A 142 5.99 16.86 -2.25
N LEU A 143 6.07 17.91 -1.41
CA LEU A 143 4.90 18.71 -1.04
C LEU A 143 4.25 19.37 -2.26
N ARG A 144 5.08 19.91 -3.16
CA ARG A 144 4.62 20.56 -4.39
C ARG A 144 3.98 19.58 -5.37
N THR A 145 4.65 18.48 -5.67
CA THR A 145 4.22 17.54 -6.72
C THR A 145 3.11 16.61 -6.26
N ARG A 146 3.10 16.18 -4.99
CA ARG A 146 2.11 15.20 -4.50
C ARG A 146 0.86 15.87 -3.95
N PHE A 147 1.02 17.01 -3.27
CA PHE A 147 -0.09 17.64 -2.55
C PHE A 147 -0.41 19.06 -3.03
N ARG A 148 0.32 19.58 -4.03
CA ARG A 148 0.18 20.95 -4.55
C ARG A 148 0.30 22.00 -3.44
N MET A 149 1.16 21.71 -2.46
CA MET A 149 1.43 22.56 -1.32
C MET A 149 2.73 23.34 -1.57
N ASN A 150 2.72 24.64 -1.30
CA ASN A 150 3.93 25.43 -1.33
C ASN A 150 4.64 25.31 0.02
N ALA A 151 5.80 24.64 0.04
CA ALA A 151 6.58 24.46 1.26
C ALA A 151 7.02 25.78 1.90
N ASP A 152 7.18 26.87 1.12
CA ASP A 152 7.56 28.19 1.64
C ASP A 152 6.39 28.94 2.30
N ASP A 153 5.14 28.49 2.07
CA ASP A 153 3.96 29.06 2.69
C ASP A 153 3.91 28.68 4.17
N ARG A 154 4.19 29.63 5.06
CA ARG A 154 4.17 29.37 6.51
C ARG A 154 2.81 28.87 7.02
N SER A 155 1.70 29.21 6.37
CA SER A 155 0.36 28.82 6.83
C SER A 155 0.17 27.29 6.83
N ILE A 156 0.69 26.56 5.83
CA ILE A 156 0.53 25.10 5.75
C ILE A 156 1.21 24.36 6.91
N TRP A 157 2.19 24.99 7.55
CA TRP A 157 2.92 24.44 8.70
C TRP A 157 2.24 24.79 10.03
N MET A 158 1.69 26.01 10.13
CA MET A 158 1.14 26.53 11.38
C MET A 158 -0.30 26.09 11.64
N GLU A 159 -1.10 26.01 10.59
CA GLU A 159 -2.54 25.77 10.69
C GLU A 159 -2.89 24.30 10.98
N SER A 160 -4.19 24.06 11.18
CA SER A 160 -4.78 22.74 11.39
C SER A 160 -5.91 22.41 10.38
N SER A 161 -5.98 23.17 9.29
CA SER A 161 -6.96 22.96 8.23
C SER A 161 -6.65 21.70 7.39
N ALA A 162 -7.59 21.32 6.52
CA ALA A 162 -7.54 20.06 5.77
C ALA A 162 -6.32 19.93 4.82
N ARG A 163 -5.68 21.04 4.44
CA ARG A 163 -4.54 21.07 3.50
C ARG A 163 -3.27 21.61 4.18
N THR A 164 -2.89 20.96 5.27
CA THR A 164 -1.73 21.35 6.09
C THR A 164 -0.79 20.17 6.28
N VAL A 165 0.46 20.46 6.65
CA VAL A 165 1.45 19.45 7.04
C VAL A 165 0.96 18.68 8.27
N LEU A 166 0.23 19.32 9.19
CA LEU A 166 -0.38 18.63 10.32
C LEU A 166 -1.35 17.52 9.87
N THR A 167 -2.16 17.77 8.83
CA THR A 167 -3.06 16.76 8.27
C THR A 167 -2.28 15.60 7.62
N LEU A 168 -1.17 15.88 6.94
CA LEU A 168 -0.29 14.82 6.42
C LEU A 168 0.27 13.96 7.56
N ILE A 169 0.85 14.58 8.60
CA ILE A 169 1.38 13.90 9.78
C ILE A 169 0.33 13.00 10.43
N ARG A 170 -0.91 13.51 10.63
CA ARG A 170 -2.00 12.72 11.21
C ARG A 170 -2.34 11.47 10.41
N ARG A 171 -2.35 11.57 9.09
CA ARG A 171 -2.67 10.44 8.21
C ARG A 171 -1.55 9.42 8.11
N PHE A 172 -0.30 9.88 8.09
CA PHE A 172 0.85 8.98 8.22
C PHE A 172 0.83 8.24 9.56
N ARG A 173 0.54 8.94 10.67
CA ARG A 173 0.35 8.32 12.00
C ARG A 173 -0.79 7.31 11.99
N GLY A 174 -1.91 7.59 11.32
CA GLY A 174 -3.02 6.65 11.17
C GLY A 174 -2.64 5.37 10.42
N ALA A 175 -1.98 5.49 9.28
CA ALA A 175 -1.47 4.33 8.55
C ALA A 175 -0.43 3.55 9.38
N ARG A 176 0.50 4.26 10.04
CA ARG A 176 1.51 3.67 10.91
C ARG A 176 0.87 2.90 12.06
N GLN A 177 -0.13 3.47 12.71
CA GLN A 177 -0.87 2.81 13.78
C GLN A 177 -1.51 1.51 13.30
N ILE A 178 -2.17 1.54 12.15
CA ILE A 178 -2.84 0.36 11.56
C ILE A 178 -1.84 -0.78 11.33
N LEU A 179 -0.61 -0.46 10.89
CA LEU A 179 0.45 -1.46 10.70
C LEU A 179 1.10 -1.90 12.02
N ALA A 180 1.20 -0.99 13.00
CA ALA A 180 1.86 -1.21 14.28
C ALA A 180 0.96 -1.87 15.33
N ASP A 181 -0.36 -1.95 15.10
CA ASP A 181 -1.29 -2.48 16.07
C ASP A 181 -1.23 -4.01 16.20
N GLY A 182 -0.64 -4.73 15.25
CA GLY A 182 -0.57 -6.20 15.25
C GLY A 182 -1.95 -6.90 15.17
N TRP A 183 -3.00 -6.18 14.79
CA TRP A 183 -4.36 -6.67 14.57
C TRP A 183 -4.77 -6.71 13.10
N MET A 184 -3.97 -6.12 12.21
CA MET A 184 -4.15 -6.28 10.77
C MET A 184 -4.16 -7.76 10.37
N ARG A 185 -5.18 -8.15 9.60
CA ARG A 185 -5.30 -9.49 9.01
C ARG A 185 -4.77 -9.50 7.58
N TYR A 186 -4.13 -10.59 7.19
CA TYR A 186 -3.58 -10.75 5.85
C TYR A 186 -4.16 -12.01 5.20
N THR A 187 -4.77 -11.84 4.03
CA THR A 187 -4.97 -12.97 3.10
C THR A 187 -3.75 -13.07 2.21
N CYS A 188 -3.08 -14.21 2.15
CA CYS A 188 -1.84 -14.31 1.38
C CYS A 188 -2.05 -14.31 -0.13
N LEU A 189 -3.16 -14.90 -0.62
CA LEU A 189 -3.49 -14.98 -2.03
C LEU A 189 -4.99 -14.72 -2.19
N GLY A 190 -5.34 -13.53 -2.68
CA GLY A 190 -6.72 -13.16 -3.00
C GLY A 190 -7.19 -13.65 -4.35
N ALA A 191 -8.52 -13.71 -4.53
CA ALA A 191 -9.13 -14.00 -5.82
C ALA A 191 -9.32 -12.79 -6.70
N ALA A 192 -9.68 -13.07 -7.96
CA ALA A 192 -10.15 -12.07 -8.90
C ALA A 192 -11.39 -11.31 -8.37
N THR A 193 -12.26 -11.97 -7.60
CA THR A 193 -13.42 -11.37 -6.93
C THR A 193 -13.29 -11.54 -5.42
N ILE A 194 -13.35 -10.44 -4.66
CA ILE A 194 -13.18 -10.45 -3.21
C ILE A 194 -14.25 -9.57 -2.56
N THR A 195 -14.96 -10.09 -1.56
CA THR A 195 -15.81 -9.29 -0.68
C THR A 195 -15.07 -9.00 0.62
N LEU A 196 -14.81 -7.70 0.88
CA LEU A 196 -14.21 -7.20 2.11
C LEU A 196 -15.23 -6.35 2.87
N GLY A 197 -16.04 -7.02 3.70
CA GLY A 197 -17.07 -6.35 4.47
C GLY A 197 -18.16 -5.78 3.58
N LYS A 198 -18.28 -4.44 3.51
CA LYS A 198 -19.22 -3.75 2.61
C LYS A 198 -18.61 -3.39 1.24
N CYS A 199 -17.31 -3.62 1.04
CA CYS A 199 -16.71 -3.48 -0.28
C CYS A 199 -16.84 -4.79 -1.04
N ASP A 200 -17.67 -4.78 -2.09
CA ASP A 200 -17.62 -5.80 -3.12
C ASP A 200 -16.65 -5.35 -4.20
N LEU A 201 -15.46 -5.96 -4.20
CA LEU A 201 -14.46 -5.77 -5.24
C LEU A 201 -14.74 -6.82 -6.32
N THR A 202 -15.54 -6.44 -7.32
CA THR A 202 -15.83 -7.27 -8.49
C THR A 202 -14.60 -7.46 -9.36
N GLU A 203 -14.68 -8.36 -10.34
CA GLU A 203 -13.63 -8.57 -11.35
C GLU A 203 -13.15 -7.24 -11.93
N GLY A 204 -11.82 -7.03 -11.92
CA GLY A 204 -11.17 -5.76 -12.26
C GLY A 204 -10.76 -4.90 -11.05
N ASN A 205 -11.34 -5.12 -9.88
CA ASN A 205 -11.00 -4.42 -8.63
C ASN A 205 -10.45 -5.36 -7.53
N GLY A 206 -10.48 -6.68 -7.75
CA GLY A 206 -9.81 -7.69 -6.91
C GLY A 206 -8.37 -7.97 -7.33
N CYS A 207 -7.89 -9.20 -7.11
CA CYS A 207 -6.54 -9.59 -7.55
C CYS A 207 -6.48 -9.85 -9.05
N THR A 208 -5.71 -9.04 -9.77
CA THR A 208 -5.41 -9.21 -11.19
C THR A 208 -3.93 -9.59 -11.39
N ALA A 209 -3.49 -9.71 -12.65
CA ALA A 209 -2.09 -9.94 -12.98
C ALA A 209 -1.16 -8.77 -12.56
N ASP A 210 -1.72 -7.57 -12.38
CA ASP A 210 -0.96 -6.35 -12.05
C ASP A 210 -1.27 -5.83 -10.63
N THR A 211 -2.34 -6.33 -10.01
CA THR A 211 -2.71 -5.94 -8.64
C THR A 211 -1.78 -6.62 -7.64
N ARG A 212 -1.11 -5.84 -6.78
CA ARG A 212 -0.26 -6.38 -5.70
C ARG A 212 -1.05 -6.69 -4.44
N ALA A 213 -1.95 -5.81 -4.05
CA ALA A 213 -2.83 -6.03 -2.92
C ALA A 213 -4.13 -5.25 -3.12
N VAL A 214 -5.12 -5.59 -2.30
CA VAL A 214 -6.36 -4.82 -2.16
C VAL A 214 -6.73 -4.74 -0.68
N SER A 215 -7.40 -3.66 -0.31
CA SER A 215 -8.00 -3.46 1.00
C SER A 215 -9.35 -2.76 0.85
N CYS A 216 -10.08 -2.65 1.96
CA CYS A 216 -11.32 -1.89 2.01
C CYS A 216 -11.29 -0.93 3.20
N GLY A 217 -11.71 0.30 2.95
CA GLY A 217 -11.79 1.34 3.96
C GLY A 217 -12.60 0.89 5.19
N GLY A 218 -12.05 1.08 6.39
CA GLY A 218 -12.70 0.73 7.64
C GLY A 218 -12.64 -0.75 8.03
N HIS A 219 -11.90 -1.58 7.28
CA HIS A 219 -11.67 -2.99 7.60
C HIS A 219 -10.18 -3.24 7.84
N SER A 220 -9.83 -3.81 9.00
CA SER A 220 -8.46 -4.20 9.34
C SER A 220 -8.04 -5.50 8.63
N ARG A 221 -8.08 -5.50 7.29
CA ARG A 221 -7.65 -6.61 6.44
C ARG A 221 -7.01 -6.12 5.14
N ILE A 222 -5.86 -6.70 4.82
CA ILE A 222 -5.18 -6.57 3.53
C ILE A 222 -5.23 -7.93 2.82
N VAL A 223 -5.58 -7.93 1.54
CA VAL A 223 -5.53 -9.13 0.70
C VAL A 223 -4.39 -8.97 -0.29
N LEU A 224 -3.38 -9.82 -0.15
CA LEU A 224 -2.21 -9.87 -1.01
C LEU A 224 -2.53 -10.71 -2.25
N CYS A 225 -2.01 -10.29 -3.38
CA CYS A 225 -2.19 -10.94 -4.67
C CYS A 225 -0.85 -11.56 -5.12
N ALA A 226 -0.89 -12.47 -6.10
CA ALA A 226 0.32 -13.16 -6.57
C ALA A 226 1.48 -12.21 -6.95
N PRO A 227 1.25 -11.06 -7.63
CA PRO A 227 2.33 -10.12 -7.94
C PRO A 227 3.06 -9.52 -6.74
N TRP A 228 2.49 -9.49 -5.53
CA TRP A 228 3.21 -8.98 -4.34
C TRP A 228 4.32 -9.93 -3.86
N TRP A 229 4.20 -11.21 -4.18
CA TRP A 229 5.17 -12.24 -3.78
C TRP A 229 6.33 -12.38 -4.76
N SER A 230 6.20 -11.83 -5.97
CA SER A 230 7.21 -11.96 -7.03
C SER A 230 8.51 -11.23 -6.69
N ASP A 231 9.60 -11.68 -7.31
CA ASP A 231 10.92 -11.03 -7.18
C ASP A 231 11.08 -9.83 -8.13
N ASP A 232 10.24 -9.73 -9.17
CA ASP A 232 10.31 -8.68 -10.18
C ASP A 232 9.37 -7.52 -9.85
N LEU A 233 9.79 -6.68 -8.90
CA LEU A 233 9.02 -5.52 -8.45
C LEU A 233 9.56 -4.18 -8.96
N GLY A 234 10.63 -4.21 -9.77
CA GLY A 234 11.26 -3.02 -10.38
C GLY A 234 12.10 -2.14 -9.43
N ILE A 235 12.11 -2.47 -8.13
CA ILE A 235 12.91 -1.85 -7.07
C ILE A 235 13.34 -2.94 -6.08
N ASN A 236 14.04 -2.58 -5.01
CA ASN A 236 14.30 -3.52 -3.92
C ASN A 236 12.97 -4.18 -3.47
N LYS A 237 12.94 -5.52 -3.48
CA LYS A 237 11.73 -6.31 -3.21
C LYS A 237 11.07 -5.91 -1.88
N LEU A 238 11.87 -5.73 -0.83
CA LEU A 238 11.35 -5.39 0.49
C LEU A 238 10.71 -4.01 0.51
N ASP A 239 11.31 -3.02 -0.14
CA ASP A 239 10.74 -1.67 -0.24
C ASP A 239 9.44 -1.69 -1.06
N ALA A 240 9.39 -2.43 -2.16
CA ALA A 240 8.15 -2.59 -2.93
C ALA A 240 7.02 -3.22 -2.12
N GLN A 241 7.32 -4.27 -1.36
CA GLN A 241 6.34 -4.94 -0.51
C GLN A 241 5.87 -4.01 0.62
N ALA A 242 6.80 -3.32 1.27
CA ALA A 242 6.53 -2.33 2.30
C ALA A 242 5.63 -1.19 1.80
N ARG A 243 5.92 -0.67 0.60
CA ARG A 243 5.10 0.36 -0.05
C ARG A 243 3.67 -0.09 -0.26
N THR A 244 3.47 -1.32 -0.75
CA THR A 244 2.12 -1.87 -0.93
C THR A 244 1.38 -1.94 0.41
N LEU A 245 2.00 -2.45 1.48
CA LEU A 245 1.33 -2.51 2.80
C LEU A 245 0.99 -1.12 3.34
N LEU A 246 1.88 -0.15 3.17
CA LEU A 246 1.65 1.26 3.52
C LEU A 246 0.48 1.85 2.72
N HIS A 247 0.44 1.63 1.41
CA HIS A 247 -0.62 2.08 0.51
C HIS A 247 -1.99 1.55 0.96
N GLU A 248 -2.09 0.25 1.21
CA GLU A 248 -3.34 -0.35 1.68
C GLU A 248 -3.74 0.14 3.08
N ALA A 249 -2.79 0.35 3.98
CA ALA A 249 -3.07 0.90 5.30
C ALA A 249 -3.68 2.32 5.23
N LEU A 250 -3.28 3.13 4.25
CA LEU A 250 -3.88 4.44 4.00
C LEU A 250 -5.33 4.31 3.52
N HIS A 251 -5.64 3.39 2.60
CA HIS A 251 -7.03 3.12 2.20
C HIS A 251 -7.90 2.72 3.39
N VAL A 252 -7.39 1.84 4.26
CA VAL A 252 -8.08 1.45 5.50
C VAL A 252 -8.33 2.68 6.39
N HIS A 253 -7.29 3.50 6.62
CA HIS A 253 -7.37 4.72 7.43
C HIS A 253 -8.39 5.73 6.89
N PHE A 254 -8.33 6.06 5.59
CA PHE A 254 -9.25 6.99 4.95
C PHE A 254 -10.70 6.53 5.07
N GLY A 255 -10.93 5.22 5.01
CA GLY A 255 -12.24 4.64 5.31
C GLY A 255 -12.71 4.89 6.74
N PHE A 256 -11.84 4.80 7.74
CA PHE A 256 -12.18 5.07 9.14
C PHE A 256 -12.52 6.53 9.40
N ILE A 257 -11.80 7.46 8.78
CA ILE A 257 -12.03 8.91 8.97
C ILE A 257 -13.13 9.46 8.04
N GLY A 258 -13.65 8.65 7.12
CA GLY A 258 -14.70 9.03 6.18
C GLY A 258 -14.23 10.00 5.09
N ASP A 259 -12.94 10.02 4.78
CA ASP A 259 -12.34 11.01 3.89
C ASP A 259 -12.07 10.42 2.50
N ARG A 260 -13.13 10.36 1.68
CA ARG A 260 -13.05 9.80 0.32
C ARG A 260 -13.02 10.86 -0.78
N GLU A 261 -13.30 12.11 -0.46
CA GLU A 261 -13.57 13.16 -1.46
C GLU A 261 -12.51 14.28 -1.48
N SER A 262 -11.49 14.23 -0.61
CA SER A 262 -10.49 15.30 -0.50
C SER A 262 -9.44 15.34 -1.63
N GLY A 263 -9.70 14.76 -2.80
CA GLY A 263 -8.76 14.74 -3.94
C GLY A 263 -7.42 14.08 -3.59
N ASN A 264 -6.28 14.75 -3.83
CA ASN A 264 -4.94 14.22 -3.50
C ASN A 264 -4.78 13.85 -2.02
N PHE A 265 -5.52 14.54 -1.15
CA PHE A 265 -5.52 14.25 0.28
C PHE A 265 -6.27 12.93 0.57
N ALA A 266 -7.17 12.45 -0.27
CA ALA A 266 -7.80 11.13 -0.11
C ALA A 266 -7.15 10.04 -1.00
N ASN A 267 -6.04 10.35 -1.69
CA ASN A 267 -5.39 9.44 -2.63
C ASN A 267 -4.17 8.75 -2.01
N ALA A 268 -4.27 7.45 -1.74
CA ALA A 268 -3.19 6.67 -1.13
C ALA A 268 -1.90 6.67 -1.98
N HIS A 269 -1.99 6.80 -3.30
CA HIS A 269 -0.81 6.93 -4.16
C HIS A 269 -0.02 8.21 -3.89
N CYS A 270 -0.69 9.34 -3.59
CA CYS A 270 0.02 10.58 -3.26
C CYS A 270 0.85 10.42 -1.99
N TYR A 271 0.31 9.73 -0.99
CA TYR A 271 0.99 9.48 0.27
C TYR A 271 2.13 8.48 0.14
N ASP A 272 1.93 7.36 -0.56
CA ASP A 272 3.00 6.36 -0.71
C ASP A 272 4.18 6.91 -1.53
N GLN A 273 3.91 7.73 -2.56
CA GLN A 273 4.95 8.35 -3.38
C GLN A 273 5.69 9.42 -2.58
N PHE A 274 4.96 10.21 -1.80
CA PHE A 274 5.57 11.16 -0.87
C PHE A 274 6.51 10.46 0.12
N VAL A 275 6.10 9.32 0.70
CA VAL A 275 6.97 8.57 1.61
C VAL A 275 8.23 8.08 0.92
N PHE A 276 8.13 7.63 -0.33
CA PHE A 276 9.27 7.20 -1.12
C PHE A 276 10.21 8.35 -1.46
N ASP A 277 9.68 9.48 -1.94
CA ASP A 277 10.46 10.68 -2.25
C ASP A 277 11.27 11.14 -1.02
N MET A 278 10.63 11.17 0.15
CA MET A 278 11.27 11.57 1.42
C MET A 278 12.34 10.58 1.90
N ASN A 279 12.17 9.28 1.62
CA ASN A 279 13.13 8.24 1.99
C ASN A 279 14.18 7.99 0.90
N TRP A 280 14.26 8.84 -0.14
CA TRP A 280 15.21 8.71 -1.25
C TRP A 280 15.08 7.38 -1.99
N LEU A 281 13.86 6.88 -2.10
CA LEU A 281 13.54 5.64 -2.80
C LEU A 281 12.87 5.95 -4.14
N ASP A 282 13.21 5.18 -5.16
CA ASP A 282 12.62 5.33 -6.48
C ASP A 282 11.14 4.98 -6.48
N VAL A 283 10.31 5.90 -6.97
CA VAL A 283 8.90 5.62 -7.27
C VAL A 283 8.82 4.78 -8.54
N PRO A 284 8.20 3.59 -8.53
CA PRO A 284 8.08 2.77 -9.73
C PRO A 284 7.44 3.53 -10.89
N THR A 285 8.04 3.46 -12.09
CA THR A 285 7.60 4.23 -13.27
C THR A 285 6.13 4.00 -13.62
N ALA A 286 5.63 2.78 -13.42
CA ALA A 286 4.22 2.42 -13.64
C ALA A 286 3.22 3.21 -12.78
N LEU A 287 3.69 3.92 -11.76
CA LEU A 287 2.87 4.64 -10.78
C LEU A 287 3.07 6.16 -10.87
N VAL A 288 3.98 6.60 -11.74
CA VAL A 288 4.13 8.02 -12.07
C VAL A 288 2.82 8.50 -12.71
N GLY A 289 2.20 9.52 -12.10
CA GLY A 289 0.89 10.04 -12.52
C GLY A 289 -0.31 9.47 -11.78
N SER A 290 -0.15 8.42 -10.96
CA SER A 290 -1.24 7.92 -10.10
C SER A 290 -1.58 8.89 -8.95
N CYS A 291 -0.71 9.85 -8.68
CA CYS A 291 -0.99 11.04 -7.89
C CYS A 291 -1.13 12.25 -8.84
N PRO A 292 -2.36 12.73 -9.11
CA PRO A 292 -2.64 13.76 -10.12
C PRO A 292 -2.38 15.20 -9.68
#